data_AF-A0AAE0D473-F1
#
_entry.id   AF-A0AAE0D473-F1
#
_cell.length_a   1.000
_cell.length_b   1.000
_cell.length_c   1.000
_cell.angle_alpha   90.00
_cell.angle_beta   90.00
_cell.angle_gamma   90.00
#
_symmetry.space_group_name_H-M   'P 1'
#
loop_
_entity.id
_entity.type
_entity.pdbx_description
1 polymer ?
#
loop_
_entity_poly.entity_id
_entity_poly.type
_entity_poly.pdbx_seq_one_letter_code
_entity_poly.pdbx_strand_id
1 'polypeptide(L)'
;MTTTNKFTARLKYEQDWPKWFLQLQLRAHEQNVWEYINPKAADVSLPMQPPPLEEAIARSQTQVTGPGARQEYPDRFAKYFMAANESEEVRRGCLILRSWIHSTVDTRVLYAAQEIASAEGGSLQAVVRALPGQLALPKRNVMQSFFSSFKTKSSQKLDSLMQNTNLGASQKTEASAAGADSNSLQTTTSRRTYWNPRPILAPLKRTKANTESSLLKLPNELLLNIVERLELHDEFILGQTCKAFRTIVQKDWNAVFNRLSSAHKHIFLTGVAFVLPDNWVCFEIRERHVQLALKLARLKTVNQKYLNKIMSPFSHEFNSVISAKHEYFRVEPKIIRERFILYTQLDIVNEDGLTLEDCDVQKLCPHMKFDSDDGAQKRRWLYGAENLGKDVRTALSQPGNEISGYCPRCPTDYAIITGPESINIQAWYDFGSYKSPNDKSWTVHVWSDQNMLESGPIVYHDPGSIRRLYDTGTGENGQ
;
A
#
# COMPACT_ATOMS: atom_id res chain seq x y z
N MET A 1 4.63 -30.34 6.76
CA MET A 1 3.70 -30.96 5.78
C MET A 1 2.91 -29.84 5.11
N THR A 2 3.22 -29.53 3.85
CA THR A 2 2.54 -28.51 3.05
C THR A 2 1.10 -28.97 2.76
N THR A 3 0.12 -28.34 3.40
CA THR A 3 -1.30 -28.50 3.03
C THR A 3 -1.55 -27.76 1.73
N THR A 4 -1.22 -28.43 0.63
CA THR A 4 -1.74 -28.07 -0.70
C THR A 4 -3.26 -28.00 -0.58
N ASN A 5 -3.83 -26.86 -0.98
CA ASN A 5 -5.27 -26.70 -1.07
C ASN A 5 -5.76 -27.79 -2.04
N LYS A 6 -6.29 -28.90 -1.50
CA LYS A 6 -6.49 -30.18 -2.22
C LYS A 6 -7.43 -30.08 -3.43
N PHE A 7 -8.05 -28.92 -3.62
CA PHE A 7 -9.05 -28.68 -4.64
C PHE A 7 -8.56 -27.86 -5.83
N THR A 8 -7.37 -27.24 -5.80
CA THR A 8 -6.89 -26.50 -6.98
C THR A 8 -6.25 -27.47 -7.97
N ALA A 9 -6.93 -27.74 -9.08
CA ALA A 9 -6.36 -28.55 -10.14
C ALA A 9 -5.13 -27.84 -10.70
N ARG A 10 -4.03 -28.56 -10.89
CA ARG A 10 -2.86 -28.06 -11.63
C ARG A 10 -2.95 -28.57 -13.06
N LEU A 11 -2.80 -27.68 -14.03
CA LEU A 11 -2.81 -28.03 -15.44
C LEU A 11 -1.40 -28.39 -15.87
N LYS A 12 -1.07 -29.69 -15.88
CA LYS A 12 0.23 -30.19 -16.31
C LYS A 12 0.14 -31.12 -17.51
N TYR A 13 -0.93 -31.90 -17.58
CA TYR A 13 -1.15 -32.89 -18.62
C TYR A 13 -2.54 -32.71 -19.23
N GLU A 14 -2.75 -33.27 -20.42
CA GLU A 14 -4.02 -33.19 -21.16
C GLU A 14 -5.21 -33.69 -20.33
N GLN A 15 -5.04 -34.78 -19.57
CA GLN A 15 -6.06 -35.33 -18.67
C GLN A 15 -6.50 -34.37 -17.54
N ASP A 16 -5.71 -33.35 -17.22
CA ASP A 16 -6.05 -32.35 -16.20
C ASP A 16 -7.01 -31.27 -16.77
N TRP A 17 -7.08 -31.12 -18.09
CA TRP A 17 -7.80 -30.05 -18.77
C TRP A 17 -9.27 -29.95 -18.38
N PRO A 18 -10.08 -31.03 -18.40
CA PRO A 18 -11.51 -30.89 -18.10
C PRO A 18 -11.79 -30.34 -16.70
N LYS A 19 -11.04 -30.79 -15.68
CA LYS A 19 -11.20 -30.32 -14.30
C LYS A 19 -10.68 -28.90 -14.12
N TRP A 20 -9.53 -28.58 -14.71
CA TRP A 20 -8.96 -27.24 -14.63
C TRP A 20 -9.83 -26.20 -15.37
N PHE A 21 -10.35 -26.55 -16.53
CA PHE A 21 -11.20 -25.68 -17.33
C PHE A 21 -12.53 -25.35 -16.62
N LEU A 22 -13.12 -26.32 -15.92
CA LEU A 22 -14.30 -26.07 -15.10
C LEU A 22 -14.01 -25.08 -13.94
N GLN A 23 -12.81 -25.17 -13.33
CA GLN A 23 -12.39 -24.21 -12.30
C GLN A 23 -12.14 -22.80 -12.88
N LEU A 24 -11.56 -22.73 -14.07
CA LEU A 24 -11.39 -21.47 -14.80
C LEU A 24 -12.75 -20.82 -15.06
N GLN A 25 -13.72 -21.60 -15.57
CA GLN A 25 -15.09 -21.14 -15.82
C GLN A 25 -15.74 -20.57 -14.56
N LEU A 26 -15.73 -21.34 -13.46
CA LEU A 26 -16.33 -20.90 -12.20
C LEU A 26 -15.73 -19.58 -11.72
N ARG A 27 -14.39 -19.48 -11.69
CA ARG A 27 -13.69 -18.27 -11.26
C ARG A 27 -13.94 -17.09 -12.18
N ALA A 28 -14.06 -17.33 -13.48
CA ALA A 28 -14.35 -16.27 -14.43
C ALA A 28 -15.77 -15.72 -14.30
N HIS A 29 -16.73 -16.58 -13.98
CA HIS A 29 -18.08 -16.15 -13.61
C HIS A 29 -18.08 -15.39 -12.28
N GLU A 30 -17.35 -15.85 -11.26
CA GLU A 30 -17.20 -15.12 -9.98
C GLU A 30 -16.60 -13.71 -10.17
N GLN A 31 -15.78 -13.52 -11.21
CA GLN A 31 -15.18 -12.23 -11.53
C GLN A 31 -15.94 -11.45 -12.63
N ASN A 32 -17.08 -11.94 -13.12
CA ASN A 32 -17.85 -11.34 -14.23
C ASN A 32 -17.03 -11.08 -15.51
N VAL A 33 -16.06 -11.94 -15.82
CA VAL A 33 -15.18 -11.78 -17.01
C VAL A 33 -15.21 -12.96 -17.98
N TRP A 34 -16.12 -13.92 -17.80
CA TRP A 34 -16.19 -15.10 -18.66
C TRP A 34 -16.32 -14.75 -20.15
N GLU A 35 -17.12 -13.74 -20.48
CA GLU A 35 -17.35 -13.29 -21.85
C GLU A 35 -16.06 -12.85 -22.57
N TYR A 36 -15.08 -12.32 -21.84
CA TYR A 36 -13.81 -11.81 -22.37
C TYR A 36 -12.70 -12.87 -22.44
N ILE A 37 -12.90 -14.05 -21.84
CA ILE A 37 -11.86 -15.10 -21.79
C ILE A 37 -12.34 -16.44 -22.37
N ASN A 38 -13.61 -16.55 -22.73
CA ASN A 38 -14.19 -17.77 -23.26
C ASN A 38 -13.44 -18.17 -24.55
N PRO A 39 -12.71 -19.30 -24.58
CA PRO A 39 -11.88 -19.64 -25.73
C PRO A 39 -12.69 -19.95 -26.99
N LYS A 40 -14.00 -20.22 -26.85
CA LYS A 40 -14.94 -20.51 -27.95
C LYS A 40 -15.68 -19.28 -28.46
N ALA A 41 -15.67 -18.17 -27.73
CA ALA A 41 -16.27 -16.93 -28.22
C ALA A 41 -15.42 -16.36 -29.36
N ALA A 42 -16.04 -15.54 -30.21
CA ALA A 42 -15.30 -14.63 -31.07
C ALA A 42 -14.38 -13.76 -30.21
N ASP A 43 -13.31 -13.21 -30.79
CA ASP A 43 -12.44 -12.31 -30.04
C ASP A 43 -13.24 -11.06 -29.65
N VAL A 44 -13.56 -10.98 -28.36
CA VAL A 44 -14.24 -9.82 -27.77
C VAL A 44 -13.13 -8.90 -27.26
N SER A 45 -13.00 -7.71 -27.86
CA SER A 45 -12.08 -6.72 -27.32
C SER A 45 -12.51 -6.37 -25.90
N LEU A 46 -11.52 -6.23 -24.99
CA LEU A 46 -11.79 -5.68 -23.66
C LEU A 46 -12.54 -4.35 -23.81
N PRO A 47 -13.44 -4.01 -22.85
CA PRO A 47 -14.15 -2.75 -22.89
C PRO A 47 -13.14 -1.63 -23.09
N MET A 48 -13.28 -0.88 -24.18
CA MET A 48 -12.35 0.20 -24.50
C MET A 48 -12.26 1.10 -23.27
N GLN A 49 -11.02 1.34 -22.81
CA GLN A 49 -10.81 2.31 -21.76
C GLN A 49 -11.40 3.63 -22.27
N PRO A 50 -12.33 4.25 -21.52
CA PRO A 50 -12.86 5.53 -21.94
C PRO A 50 -11.70 6.53 -22.06
N PRO A 51 -11.81 7.52 -22.96
CA PRO A 51 -10.75 8.51 -23.12
C PRO A 51 -10.47 9.21 -21.78
N PRO A 52 -9.28 9.76 -21.54
CA PRO A 52 -8.99 10.51 -20.32
C PRO A 52 -10.09 11.51 -20.00
N LEU A 53 -10.37 11.73 -18.71
CA LEU A 53 -11.49 12.56 -18.26
C LEU A 53 -11.41 13.97 -18.86
N GLU A 54 -10.20 14.50 -19.03
CA GLU A 54 -9.92 15.80 -19.63
C GLU A 54 -10.35 15.84 -21.10
N GLU A 55 -10.11 14.76 -21.84
CA GLU A 55 -10.57 14.63 -23.22
C GLU A 55 -12.09 14.46 -23.29
N ALA A 56 -12.69 13.70 -22.37
CA ALA A 56 -14.14 13.58 -22.26
C ALA A 56 -14.81 14.92 -21.94
N ILE A 57 -14.21 15.72 -21.06
CA ILE A 57 -14.62 17.10 -20.75
C ILE A 57 -14.50 17.98 -22.01
N ALA A 58 -13.36 17.95 -22.69
CA ALA A 58 -13.10 18.75 -23.89
C ALA A 58 -14.07 18.42 -25.03
N ARG A 59 -14.34 17.13 -25.28
CA ARG A 59 -15.36 16.67 -26.24
C ARG A 59 -16.76 17.10 -25.85
N SER A 60 -17.08 17.10 -24.56
CA SER A 60 -18.40 17.54 -24.08
C SER A 60 -18.58 19.05 -24.20
N GLN A 61 -17.52 19.84 -24.02
CA GLN A 61 -17.58 21.31 -24.16
C GLN A 61 -17.76 21.76 -25.61
N THR A 62 -17.19 21.03 -26.58
CA THR A 62 -17.28 21.39 -28.01
C THR A 62 -18.63 21.02 -28.65
N GLN A 63 -19.36 20.06 -28.09
CA GLN A 63 -20.60 19.54 -28.68
C GLN A 63 -21.89 20.23 -28.20
N VAL A 64 -21.82 21.08 -27.17
CA VAL A 64 -23.02 21.54 -26.47
C VAL A 64 -23.10 23.07 -26.47
N THR A 65 -23.79 23.64 -27.46
CA THR A 65 -24.07 25.09 -27.56
C THR A 65 -25.57 25.44 -27.50
N GLY A 66 -26.44 24.49 -27.13
CA GLY A 66 -27.90 24.68 -27.07
C GLY A 66 -28.47 24.99 -25.67
N PRO A 67 -29.65 25.63 -25.55
CA PRO A 67 -30.29 25.97 -24.27
C PRO A 67 -30.69 24.76 -23.38
N GLY A 68 -30.58 23.51 -23.88
CA GLY A 68 -30.73 22.27 -23.10
C GLY A 68 -29.44 21.72 -22.46
N ALA A 69 -28.31 22.38 -22.68
CA ALA A 69 -26.96 21.95 -22.28
C ALA A 69 -26.82 21.53 -20.81
N ARG A 70 -27.54 22.24 -19.93
CA ARG A 70 -27.35 22.16 -18.48
C ARG A 70 -27.83 20.83 -17.88
N GLN A 71 -28.75 20.14 -18.55
CA GLN A 71 -29.33 18.89 -18.07
C GLN A 71 -28.72 17.65 -18.73
N GLU A 72 -28.10 17.79 -19.91
CA GLU A 72 -27.43 16.68 -20.61
C GLU A 72 -26.04 16.36 -20.04
N TYR A 73 -25.40 17.34 -19.39
CA TYR A 73 -24.04 17.19 -18.86
C TYR A 73 -23.93 16.14 -17.73
N PRO A 74 -24.79 16.15 -16.68
CA PRO A 74 -24.72 15.13 -15.62
C PRO A 74 -24.91 13.71 -16.15
N ASP A 75 -25.83 13.49 -17.09
CA ASP A 75 -26.11 12.17 -17.67
C ASP A 75 -24.94 11.63 -18.50
N ARG A 76 -24.25 12.50 -19.25
CA ARG A 76 -23.05 12.12 -20.01
C ARG A 76 -21.90 11.74 -19.08
N PHE A 77 -21.69 12.47 -17.99
CA PHE A 77 -20.67 12.12 -17.01
C PHE A 77 -21.03 10.84 -16.24
N ALA A 78 -22.30 10.65 -15.88
CA ALA A 78 -22.75 9.40 -15.28
C ALA A 78 -22.47 8.20 -16.20
N LYS A 79 -22.79 8.29 -17.50
CA LYS A 79 -22.45 7.27 -18.50
C LYS A 79 -20.95 7.03 -18.62
N TYR A 80 -20.15 8.10 -18.64
CA TYR A 80 -18.68 7.99 -18.68
C TYR A 80 -18.14 7.24 -17.46
N PHE A 81 -18.56 7.62 -16.24
CA PHE A 81 -18.09 6.99 -15.01
C PHE A 81 -18.55 5.54 -14.90
N MET A 82 -19.77 5.23 -15.35
CA MET A 82 -20.25 3.83 -15.43
C MET A 82 -19.36 3.00 -16.36
N ALA A 83 -19.07 3.50 -17.57
CA ALA A 83 -18.21 2.81 -18.52
C ALA A 83 -16.76 2.67 -18.03
N ALA A 84 -16.24 3.69 -17.34
CA ALA A 84 -14.92 3.66 -16.72
C ALA A 84 -14.84 2.62 -15.61
N ASN A 85 -15.85 2.57 -14.75
CA ASN A 85 -15.94 1.59 -13.66
C ASN A 85 -16.06 0.17 -14.22
N GLU A 86 -16.93 -0.05 -15.21
CA GLU A 86 -17.09 -1.36 -15.86
C GLU A 86 -15.79 -1.83 -16.52
N SER A 87 -15.10 -0.97 -17.27
CA SER A 87 -13.81 -1.29 -17.87
C SER A 87 -12.75 -1.66 -16.83
N GLU A 88 -12.70 -0.93 -15.70
CA GLU A 88 -11.75 -1.20 -14.63
C GLU A 88 -12.07 -2.50 -13.87
N GLU A 89 -13.35 -2.79 -13.63
CA GLU A 89 -13.81 -4.05 -13.02
C GLU A 89 -13.45 -5.25 -13.90
N VAL A 90 -13.70 -5.18 -15.20
CA VAL A 90 -13.32 -6.23 -16.16
C VAL A 90 -11.80 -6.41 -16.21
N ARG A 91 -11.04 -5.31 -16.23
CA ARG A 91 -9.57 -5.35 -16.23
C ARG A 91 -9.04 -6.00 -14.96
N ARG A 92 -9.59 -5.63 -13.80
CA ARG A 92 -9.25 -6.21 -12.50
C ARG A 92 -9.56 -7.71 -12.45
N GLY A 93 -10.75 -8.11 -12.91
CA GLY A 93 -11.13 -9.53 -13.00
C GLY A 93 -10.19 -10.33 -13.89
N CYS A 94 -9.83 -9.80 -15.06
CA CYS A 94 -8.85 -10.41 -15.96
C CYS A 94 -7.46 -10.54 -15.33
N LEU A 95 -6.99 -9.54 -14.57
CA LEU A 95 -5.70 -9.60 -13.87
C LEU A 95 -5.68 -10.67 -12.77
N ILE A 96 -6.77 -10.77 -12.00
CA ILE A 96 -6.93 -11.81 -10.97
C ILE A 96 -6.86 -13.21 -11.60
N LEU A 97 -7.59 -13.41 -12.70
CA LEU A 97 -7.55 -14.69 -13.43
C LEU A 97 -6.19 -14.97 -14.06
N ARG A 98 -5.53 -13.97 -14.63
CA ARG A 98 -4.18 -14.14 -15.18
C ARG A 98 -3.22 -14.63 -14.09
N SER A 99 -3.24 -13.99 -12.92
CA SER A 99 -2.43 -14.43 -11.78
C SER A 99 -2.77 -15.88 -11.36
N TRP A 100 -4.05 -16.24 -11.36
CA TRP A 100 -4.50 -17.59 -11.03
C TRP A 100 -4.01 -18.62 -12.06
N ILE A 101 -4.13 -18.34 -13.36
CA ILE A 101 -3.62 -19.19 -14.45
C ILE A 101 -2.11 -19.38 -14.29
N HIS A 102 -1.35 -18.31 -14.06
CA HIS A 102 0.09 -18.37 -13.82
C HIS A 102 0.48 -19.27 -12.63
N SER A 103 -0.37 -19.35 -11.60
CA SER A 103 -0.12 -20.17 -10.42
C SER A 103 -0.55 -21.64 -10.57
N THR A 104 -1.40 -21.95 -11.55
CA THR A 104 -2.05 -23.27 -11.68
C THR A 104 -1.64 -24.04 -12.93
N VAL A 105 -1.11 -23.37 -13.95
CA VAL A 105 -0.59 -24.00 -15.17
C VAL A 105 0.91 -24.25 -15.03
N ASP A 106 1.38 -25.40 -15.51
CA ASP A 106 2.82 -25.67 -15.61
C ASP A 106 3.50 -24.58 -16.44
N THR A 107 4.60 -24.03 -15.90
CA THR A 107 5.29 -22.89 -16.48
C THR A 107 5.68 -23.10 -17.94
N ARG A 108 6.05 -24.33 -18.34
CA ARG A 108 6.44 -24.63 -19.73
C ARG A 108 5.25 -24.58 -20.68
N VAL A 109 4.12 -25.15 -20.27
CA VAL A 109 2.87 -25.12 -21.03
C VAL A 109 2.38 -23.69 -21.18
N LEU A 110 2.46 -22.90 -20.11
CA LEU A 110 2.05 -21.50 -20.12
C LEU A 110 2.89 -20.64 -21.05
N TYR A 111 4.23 -20.76 -21.02
CA TYR A 111 5.10 -20.01 -21.92
C TYR A 111 4.84 -20.34 -23.39
N ALA A 112 4.68 -21.62 -23.73
CA ALA A 112 4.37 -22.03 -25.10
C ALA A 112 3.00 -21.49 -25.56
N ALA A 113 2.00 -21.50 -24.68
CA ALA A 113 0.69 -20.92 -24.98
C ALA A 113 0.76 -19.39 -25.15
N GLN A 114 1.58 -18.70 -24.36
CA GLN A 114 1.80 -17.25 -24.46
C GLN A 114 2.53 -16.87 -25.76
N GLU A 115 3.46 -17.69 -26.23
CA GLU A 115 4.15 -17.47 -27.50
C GLU A 115 3.16 -17.52 -28.67
N ILE A 116 2.26 -18.51 -28.69
CA ILE A 116 1.17 -18.60 -29.68
C ILE A 116 0.23 -17.41 -29.55
N ALA A 117 -0.22 -17.10 -28.33
CA ALA A 117 -1.13 -15.99 -28.08
C ALA A 117 -0.55 -14.64 -28.47
N SER A 118 0.78 -14.46 -28.45
CA SER A 118 1.42 -13.21 -28.85
C SER A 118 1.20 -12.88 -30.33
N ALA A 119 1.03 -13.89 -31.18
CA ALA A 119 0.65 -13.69 -32.58
C ALA A 119 -0.82 -13.21 -32.72
N GLU A 120 -1.66 -13.47 -31.72
CA GLU A 120 -3.07 -13.04 -31.60
C GLU A 120 -3.23 -11.80 -30.69
N GLY A 121 -2.16 -11.00 -30.51
CA GLY A 121 -2.22 -9.77 -29.70
C GLY A 121 -2.09 -9.97 -28.18
N GLY A 122 -1.80 -11.20 -27.72
CA GLY A 122 -1.45 -11.49 -26.33
C GLY A 122 -2.63 -11.42 -25.34
N SER A 123 -3.86 -11.53 -25.83
CA SER A 123 -5.06 -11.50 -24.99
C SER A 123 -5.12 -12.72 -24.05
N LEU A 124 -5.79 -12.57 -22.91
CA LEU A 124 -5.97 -13.69 -21.98
C LEU A 124 -6.80 -14.83 -22.63
N GLN A 125 -7.76 -14.47 -23.47
CA GLN A 125 -8.57 -15.40 -24.26
C GLN A 125 -7.69 -16.25 -25.20
N ALA A 126 -6.76 -15.61 -25.93
CA ALA A 126 -5.83 -16.30 -26.82
C ALA A 126 -4.92 -17.27 -26.05
N VAL A 127 -4.44 -16.87 -24.86
CA VAL A 127 -3.67 -17.77 -23.99
C VAL A 127 -4.51 -19.00 -23.61
N VAL A 128 -5.74 -18.80 -23.13
CA VAL A 128 -6.64 -19.90 -22.73
C VAL A 128 -6.96 -20.82 -23.92
N ARG A 129 -7.16 -20.26 -25.12
CA ARG A 129 -7.42 -20.99 -26.37
C ARG A 129 -6.22 -21.83 -26.81
N ALA A 130 -5.00 -21.36 -26.58
CA ALA A 130 -3.77 -22.07 -26.96
C ALA A 130 -3.40 -23.23 -26.01
N LEU A 131 -3.83 -23.18 -24.74
CA LEU A 131 -3.45 -24.17 -23.72
C LEU A 131 -3.71 -25.65 -24.11
N PRO A 132 -4.89 -26.05 -24.65
CA PRO A 132 -5.15 -27.44 -25.01
C PRO A 132 -4.13 -28.00 -26.01
N GLY A 133 -3.76 -27.22 -27.02
CA GLY A 133 -2.79 -27.64 -28.04
C GLY A 133 -1.39 -27.89 -27.46
N GLN A 134 -1.03 -27.16 -26.39
CA GLN A 134 0.27 -27.33 -25.73
C GLN A 134 0.30 -28.53 -24.78
N LEU A 135 -0.85 -29.02 -24.33
CA LEU A 135 -0.93 -30.21 -23.46
C LEU A 135 -0.78 -31.51 -24.24
N ALA A 136 -1.12 -31.52 -25.53
CA ALA A 136 -1.07 -32.69 -26.41
C ALA A 136 0.34 -32.96 -26.98
N LEU A 137 1.30 -32.04 -26.81
CA LEU A 137 2.63 -32.21 -27.39
C LEU A 137 3.41 -33.33 -26.68
N PRO A 138 3.83 -34.40 -27.39
CA PRO A 138 4.67 -35.42 -26.79
C PRO A 138 5.98 -34.81 -26.31
N LYS A 139 6.44 -35.21 -25.12
CA LYS A 139 7.62 -34.70 -24.40
C LYS A 139 8.91 -34.57 -25.26
N ARG A 140 8.98 -35.20 -26.43
CA ARG A 140 10.14 -35.22 -27.32
C ARG A 140 10.34 -33.95 -28.18
N ASN A 141 9.30 -33.17 -28.49
CA ASN A 141 9.42 -32.08 -29.47
C ASN A 141 9.63 -30.67 -28.86
N VAL A 142 9.28 -30.45 -27.59
CA VAL A 142 9.39 -29.12 -26.96
C VAL A 142 10.84 -28.68 -26.73
N MET A 143 11.78 -29.62 -26.53
CA MET A 143 13.20 -29.25 -26.44
C MET A 143 13.75 -28.73 -27.77
N GLN A 144 13.30 -29.24 -28.91
CA GLN A 144 13.84 -28.82 -30.22
C GLN A 144 13.43 -27.38 -30.60
N SER A 145 12.22 -26.92 -30.27
CA SER A 145 11.84 -25.51 -30.52
C SER A 145 12.50 -24.53 -29.53
N PHE A 146 12.76 -24.98 -28.30
CA PHE A 146 13.46 -24.17 -27.30
C PHE A 146 14.93 -23.89 -27.69
N PHE A 147 15.61 -24.87 -28.27
CA PHE A 147 17.01 -24.70 -28.72
C PHE A 147 17.15 -23.89 -30.02
N SER A 148 16.16 -23.91 -30.92
CA SER A 148 16.22 -23.12 -32.15
C SER A 148 16.01 -21.62 -31.90
N SER A 149 15.18 -21.23 -30.92
CA SER A 149 14.95 -19.82 -30.55
C SER A 149 16.11 -19.20 -29.75
N PHE A 150 16.88 -20.01 -29.01
CA PHE A 150 18.07 -19.54 -28.28
C PHE A 150 19.30 -19.33 -29.20
N LYS A 151 19.46 -20.16 -30.24
CA LYS A 151 20.58 -20.04 -31.20
C LYS A 151 20.56 -18.73 -31.98
N THR A 152 19.38 -18.23 -32.35
CA THR A 152 19.23 -16.99 -33.13
C THR A 152 19.50 -15.73 -32.29
N LYS A 153 19.12 -15.71 -31.00
CA LYS A 153 19.34 -14.56 -30.11
C LYS A 153 20.76 -14.49 -29.52
N SER A 154 21.42 -15.63 -29.32
CA SER A 154 22.79 -15.65 -28.77
C SER A 154 23.85 -15.26 -29.79
N SER A 155 23.66 -15.56 -31.08
CA SER A 155 24.64 -15.21 -32.13
C SER A 155 24.70 -13.70 -32.37
N GLN A 156 23.56 -13.00 -32.35
CA GLN A 156 23.51 -11.55 -32.53
C GLN A 156 24.14 -10.75 -31.37
N LYS A 157 24.17 -11.32 -30.15
CA LYS A 157 24.72 -10.65 -28.97
C LYS A 157 26.24 -10.82 -28.83
N LEU A 158 26.81 -11.91 -29.35
CA LEU A 158 28.25 -12.16 -29.35
C LEU A 158 28.99 -11.33 -30.41
N ASP A 159 28.37 -11.12 -31.59
CA ASP A 159 28.94 -10.26 -32.64
C ASP A 159 28.92 -8.77 -32.24
N SER A 160 27.95 -8.35 -31.40
CA SER A 160 27.88 -7.00 -30.84
C SER A 160 28.88 -6.73 -29.71
N LEU A 161 29.35 -7.77 -29.00
CA LEU A 161 30.28 -7.59 -27.88
C LEU A 161 31.75 -7.59 -28.31
N MET A 162 32.08 -8.14 -29.48
CA MET A 162 33.46 -8.19 -29.99
C MET A 162 33.92 -6.89 -30.67
N GLN A 163 33.05 -5.88 -30.85
CA GLN A 163 33.40 -4.62 -31.51
C GLN A 163 33.78 -3.46 -30.57
N ASN A 164 33.63 -3.59 -29.25
CA ASN A 164 33.83 -2.47 -28.32
C ASN A 164 34.69 -2.84 -27.10
N THR A 165 35.99 -3.09 -27.30
CA THR A 165 37.00 -2.91 -26.24
C THR A 165 38.38 -2.70 -26.86
N ASN A 166 38.79 -1.44 -27.00
CA ASN A 166 40.18 -1.03 -27.17
C ASN A 166 40.34 0.34 -26.50
N LEU A 167 41.50 0.55 -25.84
CA LEU A 167 41.93 1.66 -24.97
C LEU A 167 41.41 1.54 -23.53
N GLY A 168 42.22 1.56 -22.47
CA GLY A 168 43.65 1.87 -22.32
C GLY A 168 43.84 2.38 -20.89
N ALA A 169 44.71 1.73 -20.13
CA ALA A 169 44.84 1.84 -18.68
C ALA A 169 45.77 2.98 -18.20
N SER A 170 45.69 3.23 -16.89
CA SER A 170 46.76 3.64 -15.95
C SER A 170 46.73 5.09 -15.44
N GLN A 171 46.48 5.28 -14.13
CA GLN A 171 47.56 5.51 -13.16
C GLN A 171 47.06 5.43 -11.69
N LYS A 172 47.89 4.79 -10.86
CA LYS A 172 47.85 4.69 -9.40
C LYS A 172 48.53 5.91 -8.77
N THR A 173 48.09 6.31 -7.57
CA THR A 173 49.01 6.71 -6.47
C THR A 173 48.35 6.52 -5.10
N GLU A 174 49.11 5.83 -4.24
CA GLU A 174 49.13 5.74 -2.76
C GLU A 174 49.22 7.13 -2.09
N ALA A 175 49.13 7.39 -0.79
CA ALA A 175 48.67 6.81 0.47
C ALA A 175 48.91 7.92 1.54
N SER A 176 48.20 7.94 2.68
CA SER A 176 48.76 8.42 3.97
C SER A 176 47.74 8.28 5.11
N ALA A 177 48.22 7.77 6.24
CA ALA A 177 47.51 7.52 7.49
C ALA A 177 47.81 8.58 8.56
N ALA A 178 46.99 8.57 9.63
CA ALA A 178 47.15 9.10 11.00
C ALA A 178 45.89 9.91 11.39
N GLY A 179 45.31 9.82 12.59
CA GLY A 179 45.69 9.20 13.85
C GLY A 179 44.49 9.20 14.81
N ALA A 180 44.68 8.56 15.96
CA ALA A 180 43.70 8.30 17.00
C ALA A 180 43.14 9.57 17.68
N ASP A 181 41.92 9.48 18.22
CA ASP A 181 41.73 9.63 19.68
C ASP A 181 40.35 9.17 20.16
N SER A 182 40.40 8.49 21.30
CA SER A 182 39.33 7.84 22.03
C SER A 182 38.59 8.81 22.95
N ASN A 183 37.26 8.80 22.93
CA ASN A 183 36.46 9.23 24.08
C ASN A 183 35.23 8.34 24.26
N SER A 184 35.21 7.64 25.40
CA SER A 184 34.16 6.73 25.82
C SER A 184 32.94 7.51 26.32
N LEU A 185 31.81 7.38 25.63
CA LEU A 185 30.50 7.73 26.18
C LEU A 185 29.80 6.46 26.67
N GLN A 186 29.35 6.52 27.92
CA GLN A 186 28.59 5.47 28.60
C GLN A 186 27.27 5.22 27.87
N THR A 187 27.16 4.05 27.24
CA THR A 187 25.92 3.55 26.66
C THR A 187 25.05 2.99 27.77
N THR A 188 23.97 3.71 28.10
CA THR A 188 22.86 3.16 28.87
C THR A 188 22.27 1.98 28.11
N THR A 189 22.30 0.80 28.73
CA THR A 189 21.83 -0.46 28.15
C THR A 189 20.31 -0.45 28.02
N SER A 190 19.81 0.17 26.95
CA SER A 190 18.42 0.04 26.52
C SER A 190 18.20 -1.41 26.07
N ARG A 191 17.21 -2.07 26.67
CA ARG A 191 16.84 -3.45 26.35
C ARG A 191 16.45 -3.55 24.89
N ARG A 192 17.32 -4.15 24.08
CA ARG A 192 17.01 -4.69 22.74
C ARG A 192 15.74 -5.53 22.80
N THR A 193 14.61 -4.98 22.37
CA THR A 193 13.47 -5.76 21.89
C THR A 193 13.62 -5.87 20.38
N TYR A 194 14.38 -6.87 19.92
CA TYR A 194 14.23 -7.33 18.55
C TYR A 194 12.75 -7.61 18.30
N TRP A 195 12.26 -7.23 17.13
CA TRP A 195 11.06 -7.81 16.54
C TRP A 195 11.33 -9.31 16.32
N ASN A 196 11.22 -10.08 17.39
CA ASN A 196 11.07 -11.52 17.32
C ASN A 196 9.59 -11.72 16.98
N PRO A 197 9.23 -12.29 15.83
CA PRO A 197 7.86 -12.63 15.52
C PRO A 197 7.43 -13.75 16.48
N ARG A 198 7.07 -13.37 17.71
CA ARG A 198 6.14 -14.18 18.48
C ARG A 198 4.93 -14.39 17.59
N PRO A 199 4.33 -15.58 17.58
CA PRO A 199 3.23 -15.87 16.67
C PRO A 199 2.15 -14.83 16.90
N ILE A 200 1.94 -13.98 15.91
CA ILE A 200 0.92 -12.91 15.84
C ILE A 200 -0.49 -13.48 16.15
N LEU A 201 -0.63 -14.81 16.13
CA LEU A 201 -1.84 -15.59 16.32
C LEU A 201 -1.94 -16.27 17.70
N ALA A 202 -1.29 -15.73 18.73
CA ALA A 202 -1.47 -16.25 20.09
C ALA A 202 -2.95 -16.06 20.53
N PRO A 203 -3.63 -17.11 21.02
CA PRO A 203 -5.02 -16.99 21.44
C PRO A 203 -5.20 -15.95 22.55
N LEU A 204 -6.25 -15.13 22.46
CA LEU A 204 -6.61 -14.18 23.53
C LEU A 204 -6.80 -14.91 24.86
N LYS A 205 -6.38 -14.27 25.97
CA LYS A 205 -6.61 -14.78 27.33
C LYS A 205 -8.12 -14.90 27.57
N ARG A 206 -8.59 -16.12 27.87
CA ARG A 206 -10.02 -16.44 28.06
C ARG A 206 -10.56 -15.83 29.34
N THR A 207 -11.64 -15.06 29.24
CA THR A 207 -12.58 -14.83 30.34
C THR A 207 -13.59 -15.99 30.39
N LYS A 208 -14.15 -16.31 31.57
CA LYS A 208 -15.17 -17.38 31.71
C LYS A 208 -16.33 -17.08 30.75
N ALA A 209 -16.62 -18.02 29.86
CA ALA A 209 -17.67 -17.87 28.85
C ALA A 209 -19.04 -17.77 29.51
N ASN A 210 -19.80 -16.74 29.15
CA ASN A 210 -21.21 -16.63 29.50
C ASN A 210 -21.97 -17.65 28.62
N THR A 211 -22.56 -18.67 29.24
CA THR A 211 -23.06 -19.87 28.56
C THR A 211 -24.33 -19.64 27.71
N GLU A 212 -24.84 -18.40 27.64
CA GLU A 212 -26.14 -18.10 27.02
C GLU A 212 -26.08 -17.08 25.88
N SER A 213 -25.06 -17.13 25.00
CA SER A 213 -25.12 -16.32 23.78
C SER A 213 -26.22 -16.83 22.84
N SER A 214 -27.23 -16.01 22.56
CA SER A 214 -28.29 -16.30 21.58
C SER A 214 -27.73 -16.57 20.18
N LEU A 215 -26.61 -15.92 19.83
CA LEU A 215 -25.91 -16.12 18.56
C LEU A 215 -25.40 -17.57 18.43
N LEU A 216 -24.83 -18.15 19.50
CA LEU A 216 -24.34 -19.53 19.50
C LEU A 216 -25.46 -20.58 19.51
N LYS A 217 -26.73 -20.18 19.66
CA LYS A 217 -27.90 -21.06 19.52
C LYS A 217 -28.38 -21.18 18.07
N LEU A 218 -27.85 -20.37 17.16
CA LEU A 218 -28.18 -20.48 15.73
C LEU A 218 -27.60 -21.79 15.15
N PRO A 219 -28.31 -22.41 14.18
CA PRO A 219 -27.76 -23.49 13.38
C PRO A 219 -26.43 -23.08 12.72
N ASN A 220 -25.51 -24.04 12.57
CA ASN A 220 -24.17 -23.79 12.04
C ASN A 220 -24.21 -23.18 10.62
N GLU A 221 -25.23 -23.51 9.83
CA GLU A 221 -25.44 -22.98 8.48
C GLU A 221 -25.67 -21.47 8.50
N LEU A 222 -26.42 -20.97 9.49
CA LEU A 222 -26.63 -19.52 9.65
C LEU A 222 -25.36 -18.84 10.15
N LEU A 223 -24.62 -19.48 11.05
CA LEU A 223 -23.34 -18.95 11.52
C LEU A 223 -22.29 -18.88 10.41
N LEU A 224 -22.23 -19.89 9.53
CA LEU A 224 -21.36 -19.86 8.35
C LEU A 224 -21.76 -18.73 7.39
N ASN A 225 -23.05 -18.56 7.10
CA ASN A 225 -23.54 -17.44 6.29
C ASN A 225 -23.17 -16.07 6.88
N ILE A 226 -23.15 -15.92 8.21
CA ILE A 226 -22.70 -14.70 8.87
C ILE A 226 -21.19 -14.53 8.67
N VAL A 227 -20.40 -15.58 8.95
CA VAL A 227 -18.94 -15.56 8.83
C VAL A 227 -18.47 -15.25 7.41
N GLU A 228 -19.14 -15.79 6.39
CA GLU A 228 -18.82 -15.57 4.97
C GLU A 228 -19.03 -14.12 4.51
N ARG A 229 -19.79 -13.32 5.27
CA ARG A 229 -20.02 -11.90 4.99
C ARG A 229 -19.08 -10.97 5.78
N LEU A 230 -18.24 -11.51 6.66
CA LEU A 230 -17.29 -10.73 7.43
C LEU A 230 -16.03 -10.45 6.61
N GLU A 231 -15.39 -9.30 6.90
CA GLU A 231 -14.05 -9.06 6.39
C GLU A 231 -13.04 -10.01 7.04
N LEU A 232 -11.92 -10.26 6.36
CA LEU A 232 -10.95 -11.28 6.77
C LEU A 232 -10.41 -11.08 8.20
N HIS A 233 -10.26 -9.83 8.64
CA HIS A 233 -9.81 -9.52 9.99
C HIS A 233 -10.92 -9.74 11.02
N ASP A 234 -12.17 -9.45 10.69
CA ASP A 234 -13.33 -9.70 11.55
C ASP A 234 -13.54 -11.21 11.75
N GLU A 235 -13.37 -12.01 10.71
CA GLU A 235 -13.35 -13.45 10.81
C GLU A 235 -12.25 -13.95 11.77
N PHE A 236 -11.05 -13.38 11.68
CA PHE A 236 -9.94 -13.70 12.57
C PHE A 236 -10.29 -13.38 14.02
N ILE A 237 -10.75 -12.16 14.27
CA ILE A 237 -11.15 -11.71 15.60
C ILE A 237 -12.29 -12.56 16.16
N LEU A 238 -13.31 -12.86 15.36
CA LEU A 238 -14.43 -13.70 15.74
C LEU A 238 -13.95 -15.11 16.14
N GLY A 239 -13.01 -15.70 15.38
CA GLY A 239 -12.36 -16.96 15.72
C GLY A 239 -11.53 -16.92 17.01
N GLN A 240 -11.15 -15.73 17.49
CA GLN A 240 -10.48 -15.57 18.80
C GLN A 240 -11.46 -15.48 19.97
N THR A 241 -12.74 -15.20 19.74
CA THR A 241 -13.71 -14.98 20.83
C THR A 241 -14.04 -16.26 21.61
N CYS A 242 -14.33 -17.37 20.92
CA CYS A 242 -14.73 -18.63 21.57
C CYS A 242 -14.36 -19.87 20.75
N LYS A 243 -14.48 -21.06 21.36
CA LYS A 243 -14.18 -22.34 20.68
C LYS A 243 -15.14 -22.63 19.52
N ALA A 244 -16.42 -22.32 19.67
CA ALA A 244 -17.42 -22.58 18.63
C ALA A 244 -17.11 -21.80 17.35
N PHE A 245 -16.89 -20.48 17.45
CA PHE A 245 -16.49 -19.68 16.29
C PHE A 245 -15.13 -20.08 15.72
N ARG A 246 -14.17 -20.48 16.56
CA ARG A 246 -12.91 -21.03 16.07
C ARG A 246 -13.11 -22.28 15.21
N THR A 247 -14.01 -23.18 15.65
CA THR A 247 -14.37 -24.38 14.90
C THR A 247 -15.15 -24.05 13.62
N ILE A 248 -16.01 -23.03 13.64
CA ILE A 248 -16.77 -22.61 12.45
C ILE A 248 -15.83 -21.98 11.41
N VAL A 249 -14.95 -21.08 11.83
CA VAL A 249 -14.06 -20.37 10.92
C VAL A 249 -12.94 -21.28 10.39
N GLN A 250 -12.36 -22.14 11.24
CA GLN A 250 -11.44 -23.23 10.85
C GLN A 250 -10.32 -22.86 9.83
N LYS A 251 -9.83 -21.62 9.85
CA LYS A 251 -8.76 -21.14 8.96
C LYS A 251 -7.36 -21.29 9.59
N ASP A 252 -6.40 -21.75 8.79
CA ASP A 252 -4.97 -21.56 9.11
C ASP A 252 -4.59 -20.12 8.81
N TRP A 253 -4.71 -19.27 9.83
CA TRP A 253 -4.46 -17.83 9.71
C TRP A 253 -3.03 -17.50 9.30
N ASN A 254 -2.03 -18.34 9.60
CA ASN A 254 -0.67 -18.13 9.12
C ASN A 254 -0.60 -18.33 7.61
N ALA A 255 -1.18 -19.42 7.12
CA ALA A 255 -1.22 -19.70 5.69
C ALA A 255 -2.05 -18.65 4.93
N VAL A 256 -3.19 -18.23 5.48
CA VAL A 256 -4.02 -17.16 4.91
C VAL A 256 -3.23 -15.86 4.85
N PHE A 257 -2.67 -15.41 5.99
CA PHE A 257 -1.92 -14.17 6.08
C PHE A 257 -0.73 -14.15 5.12
N ASN A 258 0.03 -15.24 5.04
CA ASN A 258 1.20 -15.33 4.16
C ASN A 258 0.84 -15.28 2.66
N ARG A 259 -0.39 -15.67 2.29
CA ARG A 259 -0.89 -15.61 0.90
C ARG A 259 -1.43 -14.25 0.50
N LEU A 260 -1.71 -13.36 1.46
CA LEU A 260 -2.17 -12.01 1.17
C LEU A 260 -1.05 -11.21 0.47
N SER A 261 -1.42 -10.38 -0.51
CA SER A 261 -0.51 -9.35 -1.03
C SER A 261 -0.16 -8.34 0.06
N SER A 262 0.91 -7.56 -0.11
CA SER A 262 1.33 -6.56 0.89
C SER A 262 0.20 -5.58 1.26
N ALA A 263 -0.57 -5.11 0.28
CA ALA A 263 -1.74 -4.25 0.52
C ALA A 263 -2.82 -4.96 1.36
N HIS A 264 -3.15 -6.21 1.06
CA HIS A 264 -4.14 -6.96 1.85
C HIS A 264 -3.63 -7.35 3.24
N LYS A 265 -2.33 -7.63 3.41
CA LYS A 265 -1.70 -7.84 4.72
C LYS A 265 -1.87 -6.60 5.59
N HIS A 266 -1.66 -5.43 5.00
CA HIS A 266 -1.84 -4.15 5.65
C HIS A 266 -3.29 -3.93 6.14
N ILE A 267 -4.27 -4.14 5.26
CA ILE A 267 -5.69 -4.06 5.60
C ILE A 267 -6.05 -5.04 6.71
N PHE A 268 -5.66 -6.32 6.57
CA PHE A 268 -5.92 -7.37 7.55
C PHE A 268 -5.38 -7.00 8.92
N LEU A 269 -4.08 -6.71 8.98
CA LEU A 269 -3.42 -6.37 10.23
C LEU A 269 -4.04 -5.11 10.84
N THR A 270 -4.48 -4.13 10.05
CA THR A 270 -5.03 -2.89 10.61
C THR A 270 -6.36 -3.15 11.29
N GLY A 271 -7.19 -4.01 10.71
CA GLY A 271 -8.40 -4.49 11.37
C GLY A 271 -8.12 -5.29 12.64
N VAL A 272 -7.03 -6.08 12.67
CA VAL A 272 -6.60 -6.78 13.89
C VAL A 272 -6.14 -5.82 14.98
N ALA A 273 -5.31 -4.84 14.64
CA ALA A 273 -4.83 -3.79 15.55
C ALA A 273 -5.99 -2.98 16.15
N PHE A 274 -7.03 -2.74 15.36
CA PHE A 274 -8.22 -2.02 15.82
C PHE A 274 -8.90 -2.72 17.01
N VAL A 275 -9.08 -4.04 16.93
CA VAL A 275 -9.77 -4.80 17.99
C VAL A 275 -8.82 -5.21 19.11
N LEU A 276 -7.54 -5.41 18.79
CA LEU A 276 -6.54 -5.84 19.75
C LEU A 276 -5.73 -4.64 20.21
N PRO A 277 -6.04 -4.05 21.38
CA PRO A 277 -5.38 -2.84 21.83
C PRO A 277 -3.86 -2.97 21.88
N ASP A 278 -3.32 -4.17 22.11
CA ASP A 278 -1.87 -4.44 22.22
C ASP A 278 -1.12 -4.52 20.89
N ASN A 279 -1.83 -4.45 19.75
CA ASN A 279 -1.22 -4.59 18.43
C ASN A 279 -1.37 -3.29 17.65
N TRP A 280 -0.26 -2.82 17.09
CA TRP A 280 -0.21 -1.66 16.20
C TRP A 280 0.34 -2.14 14.86
N VAL A 281 -0.31 -1.77 13.78
CA VAL A 281 -0.02 -2.33 12.46
C VAL A 281 0.44 -1.29 11.45
N CYS A 282 0.18 -0.02 11.73
CA CYS A 282 0.65 1.04 10.88
C CYS A 282 0.99 2.27 11.71
N PHE A 283 1.95 3.03 11.20
CA PHE A 283 2.23 4.42 11.57
C PHE A 283 1.10 5.38 11.16
N GLU A 284 0.14 4.91 10.34
CA GLU A 284 -0.96 5.71 9.83
C GLU A 284 -2.14 5.73 10.81
N ILE A 285 -2.40 6.92 11.35
CA ILE A 285 -3.61 7.19 12.11
C ILE A 285 -4.82 7.11 11.17
N ARG A 286 -5.87 6.43 11.61
CA ARG A 286 -7.16 6.36 10.92
C ARG A 286 -8.20 7.16 11.67
N GLU A 287 -9.25 7.53 10.95
CA GLU A 287 -10.36 8.35 11.43
C GLU A 287 -10.96 7.78 12.73
N ARG A 288 -11.15 6.46 12.74
CA ARG A 288 -11.75 5.75 13.86
C ARG A 288 -10.86 5.82 15.10
N HIS A 289 -9.54 5.89 14.97
CA HIS A 289 -8.64 6.08 16.12
C HIS A 289 -8.86 7.46 16.74
N VAL A 290 -8.94 8.50 15.90
CA VAL A 290 -9.22 9.88 16.32
C VAL A 290 -10.60 9.98 16.98
N GLN A 291 -11.64 9.50 16.31
CA GLN A 291 -13.01 9.53 16.85
C GLN A 291 -13.13 8.75 18.15
N LEU A 292 -12.53 7.56 18.24
CA LEU A 292 -12.59 6.74 19.44
C LEU A 292 -11.83 7.39 20.60
N ALA A 293 -10.65 7.96 20.36
CA ALA A 293 -9.91 8.71 21.36
C ALA A 293 -10.72 9.90 21.88
N LEU A 294 -11.26 10.72 20.98
CA LEU A 294 -12.08 11.89 21.35
C LEU A 294 -13.36 11.48 22.09
N LYS A 295 -14.02 10.40 21.65
CA LYS A 295 -15.22 9.85 22.30
C LYS A 295 -14.92 9.40 23.73
N LEU A 296 -13.86 8.62 23.92
CA LEU A 296 -13.49 8.09 25.24
C LEU A 296 -13.01 9.20 26.17
N ALA A 297 -12.31 10.22 25.66
CA ALA A 297 -11.92 11.40 26.42
C ALA A 297 -13.14 12.17 26.95
N ARG A 298 -14.17 12.33 26.12
CA ARG A 298 -15.44 12.97 26.52
C ARG A 298 -16.20 12.16 27.56
N LEU A 299 -16.22 10.83 27.43
CA LEU A 299 -16.98 9.96 28.34
C LEU A 299 -16.38 9.86 29.75
N LYS A 300 -15.09 10.17 29.95
CA LYS A 300 -14.32 10.22 31.22
C LYS A 300 -14.29 8.95 32.09
N THR A 301 -15.37 8.19 32.19
CA THR A 301 -15.50 7.02 33.08
C THR A 301 -15.39 5.70 32.33
N VAL A 302 -15.69 5.69 31.03
CA VAL A 302 -15.74 4.48 30.22
C VAL A 302 -14.38 4.18 29.59
N ASN A 303 -13.87 2.98 29.85
CA ASN A 303 -12.71 2.39 29.16
C ASN A 303 -11.45 3.29 29.11
N GLN A 304 -11.16 4.01 30.18
CA GLN A 304 -9.98 4.89 30.29
C GLN A 304 -8.66 4.16 30.05
N LYS A 305 -8.60 2.87 30.38
CA LYS A 305 -7.46 2.01 30.05
C LYS A 305 -7.18 1.98 28.54
N TYR A 306 -8.22 1.93 27.72
CA TYR A 306 -8.09 1.93 26.27
C TYR A 306 -7.76 3.33 25.73
N LEU A 307 -8.35 4.39 26.29
CA LEU A 307 -7.96 5.77 25.95
C LEU A 307 -6.49 6.02 26.23
N ASN A 308 -6.01 5.71 27.44
CA ASN A 308 -4.60 5.87 27.84
C ASN A 308 -3.65 5.14 26.90
N LYS A 309 -4.14 4.07 26.25
CA LYS A 309 -3.38 3.31 25.28
C LYS A 309 -3.37 3.94 23.89
N ILE A 310 -4.51 4.42 23.39
CA ILE A 310 -4.51 5.18 22.13
C ILE A 310 -3.64 6.42 22.27
N MET A 311 -3.66 7.04 23.46
CA MET A 311 -2.92 8.25 23.76
C MET A 311 -1.47 8.00 24.20
N SER A 312 -1.01 6.74 24.30
CA SER A 312 0.36 6.47 24.72
C SER A 312 1.34 6.81 23.59
N PRO A 313 2.47 7.49 23.88
CA PRO A 313 3.55 7.65 22.92
C PRO A 313 3.98 6.30 22.33
N PHE A 314 4.30 6.32 21.05
CA PHE A 314 4.81 5.18 20.31
C PHE A 314 6.17 5.52 19.72
N SER A 315 7.12 4.60 19.78
CA SER A 315 8.42 4.74 19.13
C SER A 315 8.86 3.44 18.49
N HIS A 316 9.57 3.54 17.36
CA HIS A 316 10.06 2.39 16.61
C HIS A 316 11.41 2.70 15.97
N GLU A 317 12.33 1.73 16.05
CA GLU A 317 13.63 1.76 15.39
C GLU A 317 13.58 0.84 14.17
N PHE A 318 13.84 1.39 13.00
CA PHE A 318 14.05 0.64 11.77
C PHE A 318 15.55 0.56 11.51
N ASN A 319 16.02 -0.67 11.33
CA ASN A 319 17.37 -0.93 10.86
C ASN A 319 17.25 -1.48 9.43
N SER A 320 17.77 -0.72 8.47
CA SER A 320 17.91 -1.24 7.11
C SER A 320 18.95 -2.36 7.11
N VAL A 321 18.61 -3.51 6.54
CA VAL A 321 19.59 -4.61 6.38
C VAL A 321 20.56 -4.31 5.22
N ILE A 322 20.17 -3.41 4.32
CA ILE A 322 20.86 -3.17 3.05
C ILE A 322 21.73 -1.89 3.11
N SER A 323 21.35 -0.92 3.95
CA SER A 323 22.09 0.35 4.11
C SER A 323 22.50 0.56 5.57
N ALA A 324 23.58 1.33 5.80
CA ALA A 324 24.01 1.81 7.12
C ALA A 324 23.04 2.87 7.72
N LYS A 325 21.79 2.83 7.29
CA LYS A 325 20.73 3.76 7.63
C LYS A 325 19.97 3.24 8.84
N HIS A 326 19.97 4.04 9.88
CA HIS A 326 19.16 3.86 11.07
C HIS A 326 18.04 4.89 11.07
N GLU A 327 16.80 4.44 11.17
CA GLU A 327 15.66 5.33 11.29
C GLU A 327 15.01 5.13 12.66
N TYR A 328 14.81 6.20 13.41
CA TYR A 328 14.04 6.22 14.64
C TYR A 328 12.79 7.05 14.42
N PHE A 329 11.63 6.46 14.66
CA PHE A 329 10.35 7.12 14.50
C PHE A 329 9.61 7.19 15.83
N ARG A 330 9.06 8.35 16.16
CA ARG A 330 8.30 8.60 17.40
C ARG A 330 7.01 9.32 17.07
N VAL A 331 5.96 8.99 17.82
CA VAL A 331 4.62 9.52 17.66
C VAL A 331 4.02 9.82 19.04
N GLU A 332 3.46 11.02 19.20
CA GLU A 332 2.91 11.48 20.47
C GLU A 332 1.55 12.17 20.28
N PRO A 333 0.44 11.46 20.47
CA PRO A 333 -0.89 12.03 20.37
C PRO A 333 -1.24 12.86 21.62
N LYS A 334 -1.98 13.96 21.42
CA LYS A 334 -2.58 14.79 22.48
C LYS A 334 -4.03 15.11 22.12
N ILE A 335 -4.86 15.29 23.14
CA ILE A 335 -6.20 15.89 22.97
C ILE A 335 -6.16 17.28 23.59
N ILE A 336 -6.28 18.30 22.76
CA ILE A 336 -6.19 19.72 23.15
C ILE A 336 -7.46 20.41 22.71
N ARG A 337 -8.24 20.95 23.65
CA ARG A 337 -9.53 21.62 23.38
C ARG A 337 -10.48 20.78 22.50
N GLU A 338 -10.64 19.50 22.86
CA GLU A 338 -11.42 18.51 22.09
C GLU A 338 -10.94 18.24 20.65
N ARG A 339 -9.71 18.63 20.33
CA ARG A 339 -9.06 18.34 19.04
C ARG A 339 -7.99 17.28 19.23
N PHE A 340 -7.87 16.37 18.28
CA PHE A 340 -6.81 15.36 18.28
C PHE A 340 -5.61 15.91 17.53
N ILE A 341 -4.54 16.19 18.28
CA ILE A 341 -3.29 16.72 17.74
C ILE A 341 -2.24 15.62 17.80
N LEU A 342 -1.49 15.43 16.72
CA LEU A 342 -0.43 14.44 16.64
C LEU A 342 0.91 15.12 16.43
N TYR A 343 1.89 14.74 17.24
CA TYR A 343 3.29 15.01 16.93
C TYR A 343 3.95 13.75 16.38
N THR A 344 4.77 13.91 15.34
CA THR A 344 5.64 12.85 14.85
C THR A 344 7.07 13.37 14.73
N GLN A 345 8.03 12.51 15.03
CA GLN A 345 9.45 12.75 14.87
C GLN A 345 10.06 11.59 14.10
N LEU A 346 10.88 11.89 13.10
CA LEU A 346 11.70 10.94 12.38
C LEU A 346 13.15 11.39 12.46
N ASP A 347 13.99 10.58 13.09
CA ASP A 347 15.43 10.72 13.06
C ASP A 347 15.98 9.70 12.07
N ILE A 348 16.65 10.19 11.03
CA ILE A 348 17.41 9.35 10.12
C ILE A 348 18.88 9.61 10.42
N VAL A 349 19.64 8.55 10.69
CA VAL A 349 21.09 8.58 10.86
C VAL A 349 21.69 7.71 9.76
N ASN A 350 22.67 8.25 9.03
CA ASN A 350 23.43 7.50 8.04
C ASN A 350 24.92 7.70 8.32
N GLU A 351 25.60 6.60 8.67
CA GLU A 351 27.04 6.60 9.00
C GLU A 351 27.90 7.05 7.81
N ASP A 352 27.43 6.84 6.57
CA ASP A 352 28.15 7.23 5.35
C ASP A 352 27.90 8.70 4.96
N GLY A 353 27.19 9.45 5.80
CA GLY A 353 26.68 10.78 5.52
C GLY A 353 25.31 10.76 4.84
N LEU A 354 24.57 11.85 4.97
CA LEU A 354 23.22 11.95 4.40
C LEU A 354 23.24 12.43 2.96
N THR A 355 22.50 11.71 2.12
CA THR A 355 22.17 12.12 0.77
C THR A 355 20.71 12.59 0.69
N LEU A 356 20.37 13.29 -0.39
CA LEU A 356 18.97 13.62 -0.68
C LEU A 356 18.11 12.35 -0.88
N GLU A 357 18.70 11.28 -1.40
CA GLU A 357 18.01 10.00 -1.62
C GLU A 357 17.60 9.34 -0.29
N ASP A 358 18.36 9.55 0.78
CA ASP A 358 18.01 9.05 2.11
C ASP A 358 16.70 9.65 2.66
N CYS A 359 16.27 10.79 2.10
CA CYS A 359 15.04 11.48 2.46
C CYS A 359 13.84 11.14 1.54
N ASP A 360 14.05 10.43 0.42
CA ASP A 360 13.09 10.29 -0.71
C ASP A 360 11.76 9.59 -0.36
N VAL A 361 11.73 8.83 0.74
CA VAL A 361 10.55 8.05 1.12
C VAL A 361 9.57 8.78 2.04
N GLN A 362 9.95 9.93 2.59
CA GLN A 362 9.16 10.53 3.66
C GLN A 362 8.09 11.48 3.13
N LYS A 363 6.84 11.12 3.42
CA LYS A 363 5.68 11.97 3.16
C LYS A 363 5.12 12.45 4.49
N LEU A 364 5.00 13.76 4.64
CA LEU A 364 4.41 14.33 5.85
C LEU A 364 2.89 14.26 5.77
N CYS A 365 2.29 14.57 4.62
CA CYS A 365 0.85 14.49 4.39
C CYS A 365 0.55 14.17 2.91
N PRO A 366 -0.71 13.93 2.50
CA PRO A 366 -1.08 13.71 1.10
C PRO A 366 -0.68 14.84 0.14
N HIS A 367 -0.45 16.04 0.67
CA HIS A 367 -0.11 17.25 -0.08
C HIS A 367 1.37 17.59 -0.07
N MET A 368 2.20 16.91 0.72
CA MET A 368 3.63 17.19 0.84
C MET A 368 4.41 15.90 0.63
N LYS A 369 4.95 15.77 -0.58
CA LYS A 369 5.85 14.68 -0.95
C LYS A 369 7.22 15.29 -1.27
N PHE A 370 8.26 14.69 -0.72
CA PHE A 370 9.61 14.91 -1.19
C PHE A 370 9.88 13.99 -2.39
N ASP A 371 10.44 14.55 -3.46
CA ASP A 371 10.85 13.79 -4.65
C ASP A 371 12.31 14.16 -4.92
N SER A 372 13.20 13.18 -4.81
CA SER A 372 14.64 13.37 -5.03
C SER A 372 15.00 13.50 -6.50
N ASP A 373 14.10 13.13 -7.41
CA ASP A 373 14.41 13.06 -8.84
C ASP A 373 14.43 14.47 -9.46
N ASP A 374 15.65 14.99 -9.64
CA ASP A 374 15.91 16.28 -10.29
C ASP A 374 15.78 16.20 -11.84
N GLY A 375 15.37 15.02 -12.34
CA GLY A 375 15.16 14.70 -13.74
C GLY A 375 14.16 15.63 -14.45
N ALA A 376 14.37 15.82 -15.74
CA ALA A 376 13.74 16.80 -16.63
C ALA A 376 12.20 16.78 -16.76
N GLN A 377 11.47 16.06 -15.91
CA GLN A 377 10.01 16.19 -15.71
C GLN A 377 9.61 17.44 -14.90
N LYS A 378 10.55 18.37 -14.66
CA LYS A 378 10.37 19.73 -14.10
C LYS A 378 9.28 20.63 -14.73
N ARG A 379 8.56 20.21 -15.76
CA ARG A 379 7.59 21.08 -16.47
C ARG A 379 6.12 20.91 -16.10
N ARG A 380 5.75 20.01 -15.18
CA ARG A 380 4.32 19.75 -14.92
C ARG A 380 3.80 19.99 -13.50
N TRP A 381 4.67 20.25 -12.53
CA TRP A 381 4.27 20.33 -11.11
C TRP A 381 4.54 21.73 -10.55
N LEU A 382 3.78 22.73 -11.02
CA LEU A 382 3.98 24.15 -10.67
C LEU A 382 3.13 24.63 -9.48
N TYR A 383 2.27 23.80 -8.86
CA TYR A 383 1.25 24.33 -7.94
C TYR A 383 0.95 23.50 -6.67
N GLY A 384 1.90 22.72 -6.16
CA GLY A 384 1.74 22.14 -4.82
C GLY A 384 3.07 21.85 -4.11
N ALA A 385 3.23 22.45 -2.93
CA ALA A 385 4.27 22.20 -1.93
C ALA A 385 5.73 22.04 -2.43
N GLU A 386 6.24 22.97 -3.24
CA GLU A 386 7.68 23.08 -3.53
C GLU A 386 8.54 23.25 -2.25
N ASN A 387 7.91 23.63 -1.13
CA ASN A 387 8.60 23.97 0.11
C ASN A 387 9.31 22.78 0.74
N LEU A 388 8.68 21.61 0.89
CA LEU A 388 9.31 20.55 1.70
C LEU A 388 10.67 20.11 1.13
N GLY A 389 10.77 19.88 -0.18
CA GLY A 389 12.05 19.51 -0.79
C GLY A 389 13.06 20.63 -0.86
N LYS A 390 12.61 21.88 -1.00
CA LYS A 390 13.48 23.05 -0.89
C LYS A 390 14.00 23.22 0.55
N ASP A 391 13.17 22.97 1.53
CA ASP A 391 13.46 23.12 2.96
C ASP A 391 14.41 22.02 3.43
N VAL A 392 14.23 20.77 2.96
CA VAL A 392 15.21 19.69 3.15
C VAL A 392 16.57 20.06 2.55
N ARG A 393 16.61 20.54 1.30
CA ARG A 393 17.86 21.02 0.66
C ARG A 393 18.51 22.16 1.44
N THR A 394 17.70 23.09 1.94
CA THR A 394 18.17 24.24 2.73
C THR A 394 18.74 23.78 4.06
N ALA A 395 18.06 22.85 4.75
CA ALA A 395 18.55 22.26 5.98
C ALA A 395 19.87 21.53 5.74
N LEU A 396 19.97 20.67 4.73
CA LEU A 396 21.23 19.98 4.38
C LEU A 396 22.38 20.96 4.08
N SER A 397 22.08 22.12 3.50
CA SER A 397 23.05 23.18 3.22
C SER A 397 23.41 24.03 4.45
N GLN A 398 22.63 23.94 5.53
CA GLN A 398 22.78 24.71 6.76
C GLN A 398 22.64 23.82 8.02
N PRO A 399 23.54 22.84 8.24
CA PRO A 399 23.45 21.95 9.38
C PRO A 399 23.40 22.70 10.72
N GLY A 400 22.58 22.21 11.64
CA GLY A 400 22.34 22.78 12.97
C GLY A 400 21.23 23.85 13.01
N ASN A 401 20.83 24.41 11.86
CA ASN A 401 19.72 25.36 11.79
C ASN A 401 18.39 24.62 11.64
N GLU A 402 17.38 25.07 12.39
CA GLU A 402 16.01 24.58 12.22
C GLU A 402 15.34 25.29 11.04
N ILE A 403 14.92 24.51 10.04
CA ILE A 403 14.10 24.99 8.94
C ILE A 403 12.65 24.59 9.22
N SER A 404 11.82 25.58 9.51
CA SER A 404 10.39 25.41 9.77
C SER A 404 9.54 25.72 8.54
N GLY A 405 8.48 24.94 8.34
CA GLY A 405 7.53 25.11 7.24
C GLY A 405 6.14 24.62 7.59
N TYR A 406 5.23 24.69 6.62
CA TYR A 406 3.84 24.23 6.79
C TYR A 406 3.22 23.77 5.47
N CYS A 407 2.14 23.00 5.57
CA CYS A 407 1.32 22.62 4.42
C CYS A 407 0.29 23.70 4.10
N PRO A 408 0.17 24.21 2.86
CA PRO A 408 -0.85 25.20 2.50
C PRO A 408 -2.27 24.62 2.38
N ARG A 409 -2.42 23.28 2.47
CA ARG A 409 -3.69 22.59 2.22
C ARG A 409 -4.29 21.90 3.43
N CYS A 410 -3.46 21.36 4.32
CA CYS A 410 -3.91 20.68 5.52
C CYS A 410 -3.32 21.33 6.78
N PRO A 411 -3.94 21.14 7.94
CA PRO A 411 -3.44 21.65 9.21
C PRO A 411 -2.18 20.90 9.69
N THR A 412 -1.06 21.13 9.01
CA THR A 412 0.23 20.48 9.28
C THR A 412 1.34 21.52 9.30
N ASP A 413 2.06 21.59 10.42
CA ASP A 413 3.33 22.29 10.51
C ASP A 413 4.48 21.28 10.57
N TYR A 414 5.68 21.70 10.19
CA TYR A 414 6.87 20.86 10.29
C TYR A 414 8.14 21.66 10.58
N ALA A 415 9.15 20.95 11.06
CA ALA A 415 10.50 21.47 11.28
C ALA A 415 11.52 20.41 10.89
N ILE A 416 12.64 20.86 10.32
CA ILE A 416 13.73 20.01 9.83
C ILE A 416 15.02 20.52 10.44
N ILE A 417 15.76 19.63 11.09
CA ILE A 417 17.08 19.92 11.63
C ILE A 417 18.03 18.86 11.09
N THR A 418 19.11 19.28 10.45
CA THR A 418 20.15 18.39 9.92
C THR A 418 21.42 18.53 10.77
N GLY A 419 22.04 17.40 11.09
CA GLY A 419 23.42 17.32 11.53
C GLY A 419 24.32 16.81 10.40
N PRO A 420 25.61 16.57 10.69
CA PRO A 420 26.56 16.02 9.69
C PRO A 420 26.14 14.65 9.13
N GLU A 421 25.56 13.81 9.98
CA GLU A 421 25.20 12.41 9.67
C GLU A 421 23.73 12.09 10.00
N SER A 422 22.94 13.11 10.35
CA SER A 422 21.55 12.89 10.80
C SER A 422 20.59 13.96 10.32
N ILE A 423 19.32 13.59 10.16
CA ILE A 423 18.24 14.50 9.84
C ILE A 423 17.08 14.16 10.76
N ASN A 424 16.63 15.16 11.49
CA ASN A 424 15.47 15.13 12.38
C ASN A 424 14.34 15.88 11.68
N ILE A 425 13.28 15.17 11.33
CA ILE A 425 12.07 15.73 10.74
C ILE A 425 10.95 15.63 11.77
N GLN A 426 10.39 16.77 12.14
CA GLN A 426 9.29 16.89 13.08
C GLN A 426 8.05 17.38 12.35
N ALA A 427 6.89 16.85 12.67
CA ALA A 427 5.62 17.32 12.14
C ALA A 427 4.52 17.31 13.19
N TRP A 428 3.64 18.31 13.09
CA TRP A 428 2.49 18.50 13.96
C TRP A 428 1.23 18.53 13.12
N TYR A 429 0.29 17.65 13.42
CA TYR A 429 -0.96 17.48 12.70
C TYR A 429 -2.14 17.82 13.58
N ASP A 430 -3.10 18.57 13.04
CA ASP A 430 -4.41 18.74 13.64
C ASP A 430 -5.45 17.95 12.83
N PHE A 431 -5.86 16.81 13.40
CA PHE A 431 -6.88 15.93 12.82
C PHE A 431 -8.31 16.39 13.12
N GLY A 432 -8.46 17.50 13.85
CA GLY A 432 -9.74 18.11 14.17
C GLY A 432 -10.44 17.55 15.39
N SER A 433 -11.71 17.93 15.50
CA SER A 433 -12.60 17.60 16.63
C SER A 433 -13.48 16.38 16.34
N TYR A 434 -14.30 15.99 17.33
CA TYR A 434 -15.31 14.92 17.19
C TYR A 434 -16.47 15.39 16.31
N LYS A 435 -16.23 15.47 15.00
CA LYS A 435 -17.22 15.76 13.97
C LYS A 435 -17.39 14.54 13.05
N SER A 436 -18.28 14.70 12.06
CA SER A 436 -18.60 13.67 11.07
C SER A 436 -17.34 13.10 10.40
N PRO A 437 -17.33 11.82 9.99
CA PRO A 437 -16.31 11.25 9.10
C PRO A 437 -15.96 12.09 7.87
N ASN A 438 -16.96 12.82 7.37
CA ASN A 438 -16.82 13.70 6.21
C ASN A 438 -16.31 15.11 6.56
N ASP A 439 -15.85 15.33 7.79
CA ASP A 439 -15.26 16.62 8.17
C ASP A 439 -13.97 16.85 7.37
N LYS A 440 -13.85 18.05 6.82
CA LYS A 440 -12.68 18.46 6.04
C LYS A 440 -11.40 18.41 6.88
N SER A 441 -11.47 18.69 8.19
CA SER A 441 -10.30 18.65 9.08
C SER A 441 -9.65 17.28 9.14
N TRP A 442 -10.44 16.21 8.96
CA TRP A 442 -9.94 14.85 8.91
C TRP A 442 -9.60 14.43 7.47
N THR A 443 -10.55 14.59 6.56
CA THR A 443 -10.43 14.05 5.18
C THR A 443 -9.25 14.65 4.42
N VAL A 444 -8.81 15.85 4.78
CA VAL A 444 -7.62 16.50 4.21
C VAL A 444 -6.31 15.76 4.53
N HIS A 445 -6.27 14.93 5.58
CA HIS A 445 -5.10 14.10 5.90
C HIS A 445 -5.19 12.68 5.32
N VAL A 446 -6.32 12.29 4.72
CA VAL A 446 -6.54 10.94 4.20
C VAL A 446 -5.96 10.82 2.78
N TRP A 447 -5.07 9.86 2.59
CA TRP A 447 -4.54 9.54 1.26
C TRP A 447 -5.65 8.97 0.35
N SER A 448 -5.90 9.65 -0.77
CA SER A 448 -6.74 9.15 -1.86
C SER A 448 -6.39 9.86 -3.17
N ASP A 449 -6.74 9.28 -4.31
CA ASP A 449 -6.51 9.92 -5.62
C ASP A 449 -7.21 11.29 -5.74
N GLN A 450 -8.26 11.49 -4.94
CA GLN A 450 -9.02 12.74 -4.85
C GLN A 450 -8.45 13.73 -3.83
N ASN A 451 -7.46 13.34 -3.03
CA ASN A 451 -6.81 14.19 -2.02
C ASN A 451 -5.29 14.03 -2.12
N MET A 452 -4.74 14.63 -3.18
CA MET A 452 -3.32 14.62 -3.51
C MET A 452 -2.80 16.05 -3.58
N LEU A 453 -1.51 16.21 -3.90
CA LEU A 453 -0.81 17.50 -4.08
C LEU A 453 -1.69 18.65 -4.64
N GLU A 454 -2.41 18.40 -5.74
CA GLU A 454 -3.18 19.40 -6.46
C GLU A 454 -4.70 19.28 -6.25
N SER A 455 -5.18 18.15 -5.73
CA SER A 455 -6.61 17.83 -5.62
C SER A 455 -7.10 17.68 -4.18
N GLY A 456 -8.40 17.82 -3.98
CA GLY A 456 -9.04 17.52 -2.69
C GLY A 456 -9.33 18.72 -1.81
N PRO A 457 -9.84 18.47 -0.59
CA PRO A 457 -10.22 19.53 0.33
C PRO A 457 -9.01 20.38 0.75
N ILE A 458 -9.30 21.62 1.15
CA ILE A 458 -8.35 22.54 1.75
C ILE A 458 -8.92 22.98 3.10
N VAL A 459 -8.09 22.92 4.14
CA VAL A 459 -8.38 23.44 5.47
C VAL A 459 -7.22 24.36 5.84
N TYR A 460 -7.51 25.66 5.77
CA TYR A 460 -6.53 26.71 6.08
C TYR A 460 -6.16 26.70 7.56
N HIS A 461 -4.90 27.01 7.84
CA HIS A 461 -4.39 27.31 9.17
C HIS A 461 -3.37 28.46 9.08
N ASP A 462 -3.03 29.05 10.22
CA ASP A 462 -1.92 30.01 10.27
C ASP A 462 -0.58 29.25 10.38
N PRO A 463 0.49 29.65 9.68
CA PRO A 463 1.80 29.00 9.79
C PRO A 463 2.30 28.87 11.23
N GLY A 464 2.70 27.65 11.61
CA GLY A 464 3.20 27.33 12.95
C GLY A 464 2.12 27.27 14.04
N SER A 465 0.85 27.47 13.70
CA SER A 465 -0.24 27.46 14.69
C SER A 465 -0.48 26.09 15.33
N ILE A 466 -0.25 25.01 14.59
CA ILE A 466 -0.45 23.63 15.08
C ILE A 466 0.70 23.24 15.99
N ARG A 467 1.94 23.60 15.63
CA ARG A 467 3.10 23.46 16.53
C ARG A 467 2.88 24.22 17.83
N ARG A 468 2.51 25.52 17.76
CA ARG A 468 2.21 26.33 18.95
C ARG A 468 1.09 25.71 19.79
N LEU A 469 0.01 25.23 19.16
CA LEU A 469 -1.09 24.57 19.85
C LEU A 469 -0.61 23.31 20.60
N TYR A 470 0.26 22.51 19.98
CA TYR A 470 0.80 21.28 20.57
C TYR A 470 1.72 21.55 21.77
N ASP A 471 2.60 22.55 21.63
CA ASP A 471 3.63 22.88 22.61
C ASP A 471 3.06 23.58 23.85
N THR A 472 2.18 24.57 23.64
CA THR A 472 1.63 25.39 24.72
C THR A 472 0.38 24.78 25.36
N GLY A 473 -0.35 23.91 24.63
CA GLY A 473 -1.68 23.45 25.04
C GLY A 473 -2.76 24.54 24.98
N THR A 474 -2.40 25.78 24.67
CA THR A 474 -3.29 26.93 24.57
C THR A 474 -3.20 27.50 23.16
N GLY A 475 -4.21 27.26 22.32
CA GLY A 475 -4.33 27.92 21.02
C GLY A 475 -4.70 29.40 21.16
N GLU A 476 -4.10 30.13 22.08
CA GLU A 476 -4.20 31.59 22.13
C GLU A 476 -3.21 32.14 21.11
N ASN A 477 -3.74 32.75 20.06
CA ASN A 477 -2.93 33.56 19.16
C ASN A 477 -2.37 34.71 20.01
N GLY A 478 -1.06 34.71 20.24
CA GLY A 478 -0.39 35.87 20.82
C GLY A 478 -0.74 37.08 19.98
N GLN A 479 -1.61 37.94 20.52
CA GLN A 479 -1.98 39.23 19.94
C GLN A 479 -0.83 40.22 20.10
#